data_AF-J2L2C6-F1
#
_entry.id   AF-J2L2C6-F1
#
_cell.length_a   1.000
_cell.length_b   1.000
_cell.length_c   1.000
_cell.angle_alpha   90.00
_cell.angle_beta   90.00
_cell.angle_gamma   90.00
#
_symmetry.space_group_name_H-M   'P 1'
#
loop_
_entity.id
_entity.type
_entity.pdbx_description
1 polymer ?
#
loop_
_entity_poly.entity_id
_entity_poly.type
_entity_poly.pdbx_seq_one_letter_code
_entity_poly.pdbx_strand_id
1 'polypeptide(L)'
;GSERHLPLIIRLCRRVCELEPGNARAWALLGETLNRQRRSAGGAETGEFEIDRALELDPELATAHAGKALLYLYRGQFEEAERQCAIALRLDPDDYAANVAAGRTFIMQHRYDDAIGHFERAAALAPGDYNAAAMVIQCYQGKGDEKAALDACRRALVRIERIVAAEPDHSGAIGHGAGILALLGDRERAREWASRASLLEPDNMQLQSNLVCAWAISGDAQAALDVLERMAPKMSPELLVWMENDNDLDSLRPLPRFSQIMLAARGHLRDQVSPTAT
;
A
#
# COMPACT_ATOMS: atom_id res chain seq x y z
N GLY A 1 -2.47 1.61 -10.31
CA GLY A 1 -2.82 1.56 -8.88
C GLY A 1 -3.84 0.48 -8.47
N SER A 2 -4.84 0.13 -9.27
CA SER A 2 -5.94 -0.72 -8.76
C SER A 2 -5.58 -2.19 -8.53
N GLU A 3 -5.71 -2.65 -7.29
CA GLU A 3 -5.45 -4.04 -6.88
C GLU A 3 -6.41 -5.04 -7.52
N ARG A 4 -7.59 -4.57 -7.96
CA ARG A 4 -8.61 -5.36 -8.67
C ARG A 4 -8.09 -5.99 -9.97
N HIS A 5 -7.06 -5.39 -10.58
CA HIS A 5 -6.49 -5.88 -11.83
C HIS A 5 -5.36 -6.91 -11.63
N LEU A 6 -4.84 -7.09 -10.41
CA LEU A 6 -3.69 -7.99 -10.18
C LEU A 6 -3.96 -9.44 -10.65
N PRO A 7 -5.13 -10.08 -10.38
CA PRO A 7 -5.39 -11.44 -10.85
C PRO A 7 -5.46 -11.55 -12.38
N LEU A 8 -5.96 -10.50 -13.05
CA LEU A 8 -5.99 -10.45 -14.51
C LEU A 8 -4.58 -10.29 -15.09
N ILE A 9 -3.78 -9.38 -14.53
CA ILE A 9 -2.38 -9.16 -14.94
C ILE A 9 -1.59 -10.45 -14.79
N ILE A 10 -1.70 -11.14 -13.64
CA ILE A 10 -1.02 -12.43 -13.41
C ILE A 10 -1.41 -13.45 -14.49
N ARG A 11 -2.70 -13.58 -14.79
CA ARG A 11 -3.18 -14.52 -15.82
C ARG A 11 -2.63 -14.20 -17.20
N LEU A 12 -2.62 -12.92 -17.58
CA LEU A 12 -2.09 -12.48 -18.87
C LEU A 12 -0.58 -12.69 -18.95
N CYS A 13 0.18 -12.32 -17.92
CA CYS A 13 1.63 -12.51 -17.89
C CYS A 13 1.99 -14.01 -17.95
N ARG A 14 1.28 -14.87 -17.21
CA ARG A 14 1.46 -16.34 -17.33
C ARG A 14 1.25 -16.82 -18.77
N ARG A 15 0.19 -16.35 -19.43
CA ARG A 15 -0.07 -16.70 -20.82
C ARG A 15 1.03 -16.22 -21.76
N VAL A 16 1.58 -15.03 -21.55
CA VAL A 16 2.72 -14.54 -22.34
C VAL A 16 3.96 -15.38 -22.08
N CYS A 17 4.27 -15.72 -20.83
CA CYS A 17 5.40 -16.59 -20.49
C CYS A 17 5.28 -18.00 -21.11
N GLU A 18 4.07 -18.54 -21.26
CA GLU A 18 3.82 -19.80 -21.96
C GLU A 18 4.05 -19.69 -23.48
N LEU A 19 3.57 -18.62 -24.09
CA LEU A 19 3.64 -18.40 -25.55
C LEU A 19 5.04 -17.94 -25.99
N GLU A 20 5.71 -17.17 -25.14
CA GLU A 20 7.01 -16.55 -25.38
C GLU A 20 7.93 -16.78 -24.17
N PRO A 21 8.46 -18.00 -23.96
CA PRO A 21 9.29 -18.31 -22.80
C PRO A 21 10.56 -17.48 -22.68
N GLY A 22 11.00 -16.83 -23.77
CA GLY A 22 12.14 -15.92 -23.81
C GLY A 22 11.82 -14.46 -23.49
N ASN A 23 10.56 -14.11 -23.18
CA ASN A 23 10.17 -12.74 -22.89
C ASN A 23 10.51 -12.36 -21.44
N ALA A 24 11.75 -11.89 -21.21
CA ALA A 24 12.25 -11.51 -19.88
C ALA A 24 11.34 -10.49 -19.16
N ARG A 25 10.77 -9.53 -19.89
CA ARG A 25 9.88 -8.50 -19.34
C ARG A 25 8.58 -9.09 -18.80
N ALA A 26 8.00 -10.08 -19.50
CA ALA A 26 6.79 -10.77 -19.03
C ALA A 26 7.05 -11.54 -17.73
N TRP A 27 8.20 -12.22 -17.63
CA TRP A 27 8.63 -12.87 -16.40
C TRP A 27 8.83 -11.87 -15.26
N ALA A 28 9.53 -10.76 -15.51
CA ALA A 28 9.74 -9.71 -14.50
C ALA A 28 8.41 -9.12 -13.98
N LEU A 29 7.49 -8.80 -14.90
CA LEU A 29 6.17 -8.27 -14.56
C LEU A 29 5.32 -9.29 -13.80
N LEU A 30 5.37 -10.58 -14.16
CA LEU A 30 4.69 -11.64 -13.42
C LEU A 30 5.20 -11.71 -11.98
N GLY A 31 6.52 -11.76 -11.81
CA GLY A 31 7.16 -11.81 -10.49
C GLY A 31 6.81 -10.61 -9.62
N GLU A 32 6.86 -9.39 -10.16
CA GLU A 32 6.45 -8.17 -9.45
C GLU A 32 4.98 -8.23 -9.04
N THR A 33 4.10 -8.66 -9.96
CA THR A 33 2.66 -8.69 -9.71
C THR A 33 2.28 -9.73 -8.66
N LEU A 34 2.92 -10.91 -8.68
CA LEU A 34 2.77 -11.93 -7.64
C LEU A 34 3.20 -11.39 -6.27
N ASN A 35 4.36 -10.73 -6.19
CA ASN A 35 4.83 -10.10 -4.95
C ASN A 35 3.88 -9.00 -4.45
N ARG A 36 3.30 -8.20 -5.36
CA ARG A 36 2.29 -7.20 -5.00
C ARG A 36 1.02 -7.85 -4.45
N GLN A 37 0.50 -8.89 -5.11
CA GLN A 37 -0.69 -9.62 -4.68
C GLN A 37 -0.48 -10.29 -3.32
N ARG A 38 0.70 -10.88 -3.07
CA ARG A 38 1.04 -11.46 -1.77
C ARG A 38 0.94 -10.44 -0.63
N ARG A 39 1.39 -9.20 -0.86
CA ARG A 39 1.37 -8.14 0.15
C ARG A 39 -0.01 -7.55 0.39
N SER A 40 -0.81 -7.34 -0.65
CA SER A 40 -2.06 -6.59 -0.52
C SER A 40 -3.31 -7.48 -0.41
N ALA A 41 -3.26 -8.71 -0.92
CA ALA A 41 -4.40 -9.62 -0.99
C ALA A 41 -4.10 -11.03 -0.47
N GLY A 42 -2.97 -11.24 0.22
CA GLY A 42 -2.63 -12.52 0.84
C GLY A 42 -2.35 -13.65 -0.15
N GLY A 43 -1.87 -13.34 -1.36
CA GLY A 43 -1.47 -14.35 -2.35
C GLY A 43 -0.47 -15.39 -1.82
N ALA A 44 -0.63 -16.65 -2.21
CA ALA A 44 0.20 -17.76 -1.72
C ALA A 44 1.60 -17.83 -2.36
N GLU A 45 1.74 -17.28 -3.56
CA GLU A 45 2.94 -17.42 -4.39
C GLU A 45 3.91 -16.23 -4.22
N THR A 46 5.20 -16.51 -4.42
CA THR A 46 6.25 -15.49 -4.47
C THR A 46 6.76 -15.38 -5.90
N GLY A 47 7.07 -14.17 -6.34
CA GLY A 47 7.61 -13.93 -7.67
C GLY A 47 9.09 -14.27 -7.85
N GLU A 48 9.73 -14.98 -6.92
CA GLU A 48 11.19 -15.20 -6.96
C GLU A 48 11.65 -15.98 -8.18
N PHE A 49 10.96 -17.08 -8.49
CA PHE A 49 11.27 -17.89 -9.66
C PHE A 49 11.17 -17.05 -10.95
N GLU A 50 10.12 -16.24 -11.08
CA GLU A 50 9.88 -15.43 -12.26
C GLU A 50 10.89 -14.29 -12.40
N ILE A 51 11.28 -13.65 -11.29
CA ILE A 51 12.35 -12.65 -11.30
C ILE A 51 13.68 -13.28 -11.70
N ASP A 52 14.03 -14.45 -11.16
CA ASP A 52 15.27 -15.14 -11.51
C ASP A 52 15.26 -15.58 -12.98
N ARG A 53 14.13 -16.07 -13.47
CA ARG A 53 13.97 -16.41 -14.88
C ARG A 53 14.12 -15.19 -15.79
N ALA A 54 13.61 -14.02 -15.39
CA ALA A 54 13.80 -12.78 -16.13
C ALA A 54 15.27 -12.39 -16.22
N LEU A 55 16.03 -12.51 -15.12
CA LEU A 55 17.46 -12.21 -15.09
C LEU A 55 18.32 -13.24 -15.85
N GLU A 56 17.90 -14.51 -15.90
CA GLU A 56 18.55 -15.52 -16.75
C GLU A 56 18.42 -15.19 -18.25
N LEU A 57 17.27 -14.66 -18.65
CA LEU A 57 16.97 -14.31 -20.03
C LEU A 57 17.57 -12.95 -20.43
N ASP A 58 17.55 -11.99 -19.52
CA ASP A 58 18.09 -10.65 -19.70
C ASP A 58 18.73 -10.14 -18.39
N PRO A 59 20.06 -10.33 -18.23
CA PRO A 59 20.80 -9.87 -17.05
C PRO A 59 20.90 -8.34 -16.94
N GLU A 60 20.48 -7.58 -17.96
CA GLU A 60 20.52 -6.11 -17.96
C GLU A 60 19.12 -5.50 -17.83
N LEU A 61 18.11 -6.32 -17.50
CA LEU A 61 16.75 -5.84 -17.30
C LEU A 61 16.59 -5.13 -15.95
N ALA A 62 16.56 -3.79 -15.98
CA ALA A 62 16.41 -2.94 -14.79
C ALA A 62 15.22 -3.35 -13.90
N THR A 63 14.04 -3.59 -14.49
CA THR A 63 12.83 -4.00 -13.78
C THR A 63 13.02 -5.34 -13.03
N ALA A 64 13.80 -6.28 -13.57
CA ALA A 64 14.06 -7.55 -12.91
C ALA A 64 15.02 -7.38 -11.71
N HIS A 65 16.04 -6.55 -11.84
CA HIS A 65 16.88 -6.13 -10.71
C HIS A 65 16.06 -5.42 -9.62
N ALA A 66 15.12 -4.55 -10.00
CA ALA A 66 14.19 -3.93 -9.05
C ALA A 66 13.32 -4.96 -8.33
N GLY A 67 12.81 -5.96 -9.05
CA GLY A 67 12.09 -7.10 -8.47
C GLY A 67 12.95 -7.89 -7.48
N LYS A 68 14.23 -8.14 -7.81
CA LYS A 68 15.18 -8.80 -6.91
C LYS A 68 15.49 -7.97 -5.67
N ALA A 69 15.62 -6.65 -5.82
CA ALA A 69 15.80 -5.73 -4.70
C ALA A 69 14.63 -5.81 -3.71
N LEU A 70 13.38 -5.83 -4.21
CA LEU A 70 12.19 -5.96 -3.37
C LEU A 70 12.16 -7.32 -2.65
N LEU A 71 12.57 -8.42 -3.30
CA LEU A 71 12.67 -9.73 -2.64
C LEU A 71 13.66 -9.71 -1.47
N TYR A 72 14.84 -9.10 -1.66
CA TYR A 72 15.82 -8.91 -0.58
C TYR A 72 15.29 -8.02 0.53
N LEU A 73 14.63 -6.92 0.18
CA LEU A 73 14.01 -6.00 1.13
C LEU A 73 13.03 -6.73 2.05
N TYR A 74 12.14 -7.56 1.50
CA TYR A 74 11.15 -8.29 2.30
C TYR A 74 11.75 -9.43 3.13
N ARG A 75 13.00 -9.81 2.87
CA ARG A 75 13.78 -10.73 3.71
C ARG A 75 14.60 -10.00 4.79
N GLY A 76 14.53 -8.67 4.84
CA GLY A 76 15.35 -7.85 5.74
C GLY A 76 16.82 -7.76 5.30
N GLN A 77 17.13 -8.14 4.06
CA GLN A 77 18.48 -8.11 3.49
C GLN A 77 18.71 -6.76 2.80
N PHE A 78 18.88 -5.72 3.62
CA PHE A 78 18.83 -4.34 3.19
C PHE A 78 20.01 -3.95 2.28
N GLU A 79 21.21 -4.44 2.57
CA GLU A 79 22.41 -4.17 1.78
C GLU A 79 22.34 -4.82 0.39
N GLU A 80 21.82 -6.06 0.31
CA GLU A 80 21.54 -6.74 -0.95
C GLU A 80 20.49 -5.97 -1.77
N ALA A 81 19.43 -5.48 -1.11
CA ALA A 81 18.40 -4.69 -1.75
C ALA A 81 18.96 -3.40 -2.35
N GLU A 82 19.78 -2.65 -1.61
CA GLU A 82 20.46 -1.45 -2.12
C GLU A 82 21.36 -1.77 -3.32
N ARG A 83 22.13 -2.88 -3.28
CA ARG A 83 22.98 -3.28 -4.42
C ARG A 83 22.15 -3.55 -5.68
N GLN A 84 21.03 -4.25 -5.54
CA GLN A 84 20.15 -4.53 -6.68
C GLN A 84 19.46 -3.25 -7.19
N CYS A 85 19.03 -2.35 -6.30
CA CYS A 85 18.52 -1.03 -6.68
C CYS A 85 19.56 -0.22 -7.46
N ALA A 86 20.82 -0.21 -7.01
CA ALA A 86 21.90 0.51 -7.68
C ALA A 86 22.18 -0.05 -9.08
N ILE A 87 22.10 -1.37 -9.26
CA ILE A 87 22.20 -1.99 -10.59
C ILE A 87 21.02 -1.56 -11.47
N ALA A 88 19.79 -1.68 -10.97
CA ALA A 88 18.58 -1.31 -11.71
C ALA A 88 18.62 0.16 -12.18
N LEU A 89 18.93 1.08 -11.26
CA LEU A 89 19.01 2.51 -11.56
C LEU A 89 20.19 2.90 -12.46
N ARG A 90 21.27 2.11 -12.48
CA ARG A 90 22.38 2.30 -13.43
C ARG A 90 21.97 1.86 -14.84
N LEU A 91 21.22 0.77 -14.94
CA LEU A 91 20.73 0.23 -16.22
C LEU A 91 19.65 1.14 -16.81
N ASP A 92 18.71 1.60 -15.97
CA ASP A 92 17.69 2.57 -16.34
C ASP A 92 17.33 3.48 -15.15
N PRO A 93 17.82 4.73 -15.13
CA PRO A 93 17.48 5.70 -14.09
C PRO A 93 16.00 6.07 -14.05
N ASP A 94 15.28 5.83 -15.15
CA ASP A 94 13.87 6.20 -15.36
C ASP A 94 12.94 4.98 -15.32
N ASP A 95 13.44 3.82 -14.89
CA ASP A 95 12.58 2.67 -14.60
C ASP A 95 11.75 2.96 -13.35
N TYR A 96 10.43 2.87 -13.51
CA TYR A 96 9.47 3.12 -12.43
C TYR A 96 9.65 2.14 -11.28
N ALA A 97 9.84 0.85 -11.57
CA ALA A 97 9.97 -0.18 -10.54
C ALA A 97 11.28 -0.04 -9.76
N ALA A 98 12.38 0.34 -10.43
CA ALA A 98 13.68 0.62 -9.82
C ALA A 98 13.60 1.79 -8.83
N ASN A 99 12.96 2.89 -9.23
CA ASN A 99 12.74 4.02 -8.34
C ASN A 99 11.81 3.67 -7.16
N VAL A 100 10.74 2.91 -7.38
CA VAL A 100 9.89 2.42 -6.28
C VAL A 100 10.65 1.49 -5.33
N ALA A 101 11.47 0.58 -5.86
CA ALA A 101 12.27 -0.34 -5.06
C ALA A 101 13.29 0.42 -4.21
N ALA A 102 14.03 1.37 -4.80
CA ALA A 102 14.99 2.20 -4.08
C ALA A 102 14.31 3.03 -2.98
N GLY A 103 13.20 3.70 -3.30
CA GLY A 103 12.44 4.48 -2.31
C GLY A 103 11.98 3.62 -1.12
N ARG A 104 11.47 2.41 -1.38
CA ARG A 104 11.05 1.48 -0.31
C ARG A 104 12.21 0.98 0.52
N THR A 105 13.34 0.65 -0.12
CA THR A 105 14.55 0.22 0.58
C THR A 105 15.03 1.30 1.55
N PHE A 106 15.06 2.56 1.13
CA PHE A 106 15.46 3.67 1.99
C PHE A 106 14.45 3.98 3.10
N ILE A 107 13.13 3.86 2.85
CA ILE A 107 12.12 3.98 3.93
C ILE A 107 12.40 2.95 5.03
N MET A 108 12.64 1.68 4.67
CA MET A 108 12.87 0.61 5.65
C MET A 108 14.15 0.81 6.48
N GLN A 109 15.06 1.66 6.00
CA GLN A 109 16.27 2.08 6.71
C GLN A 109 16.12 3.44 7.41
N HIS A 110 14.90 4.01 7.45
CA HIS A 110 14.62 5.35 7.97
C HIS A 110 15.37 6.50 7.26
N ARG A 111 15.85 6.26 6.03
CA ARG A 111 16.53 7.23 5.17
C ARG A 111 15.53 7.97 4.28
N TYR A 112 14.66 8.75 4.92
CA TYR A 112 13.54 9.40 4.24
C TYR A 112 13.96 10.40 3.16
N ASP A 113 15.07 11.13 3.37
CA ASP A 113 15.59 12.08 2.37
C ASP A 113 15.98 11.41 1.05
N ASP A 114 16.68 10.28 1.13
CA ASP A 114 17.06 9.49 -0.04
C ASP A 114 15.81 8.91 -0.73
N ALA A 115 14.82 8.46 0.06
CA ALA A 115 13.58 7.89 -0.46
C ALA A 115 12.73 8.89 -1.26
N ILE A 116 12.66 10.15 -0.81
CA ILE A 116 11.82 11.19 -1.43
C ILE A 116 12.20 11.38 -2.90
N GLY A 117 13.49 11.49 -3.21
CA GLY A 117 13.95 11.70 -4.59
C GLY A 117 13.49 10.59 -5.54
N HIS A 118 13.58 9.34 -5.10
CA HIS A 118 13.14 8.19 -5.89
C HIS A 118 11.63 8.13 -6.04
N PHE A 119 10.85 8.40 -4.98
CA PHE A 119 9.39 8.41 -5.10
C PHE A 119 8.86 9.58 -5.93
N GLU A 120 9.49 10.75 -5.86
CA GLU A 120 9.19 11.88 -6.74
C GLU A 120 9.48 11.51 -8.22
N ARG A 121 10.60 10.82 -8.50
CA ARG A 121 10.89 10.34 -9.86
C ARG A 121 9.83 9.33 -10.32
N ALA A 122 9.50 8.34 -9.51
CA ALA A 122 8.45 7.36 -9.82
C ALA A 122 7.08 8.03 -10.04
N ALA A 123 6.72 9.02 -9.24
CA ALA A 123 5.49 9.78 -9.40
C ALA A 123 5.49 10.61 -10.70
N ALA A 124 6.63 11.15 -11.13
CA ALA A 124 6.74 11.84 -12.41
C ALA A 124 6.58 10.88 -13.61
N LEU A 125 7.13 9.67 -13.52
CA LEU A 125 7.12 8.66 -14.59
C LEU A 125 5.74 8.04 -14.85
N ALA A 126 4.90 7.91 -13.83
CA ALA A 126 3.61 7.22 -13.95
C ALA A 126 2.39 8.08 -13.56
N PRO A 127 2.06 9.20 -14.25
CA PRO A 127 1.02 10.18 -13.87
C PRO A 127 -0.35 9.65 -13.42
N GLY A 128 -0.74 8.45 -13.86
CA GLY A 128 -1.98 7.76 -13.50
C GLY A 128 -1.90 6.89 -12.23
N ASP A 129 -0.76 6.85 -11.53
CA ASP A 129 -0.58 6.09 -10.29
C ASP A 129 -0.37 7.03 -9.10
N TYR A 130 -1.15 6.87 -8.03
CA TYR A 130 -1.05 7.70 -6.82
C TYR A 130 -0.14 7.11 -5.73
N ASN A 131 0.32 5.87 -5.86
CA ASN A 131 1.05 5.19 -4.77
C ASN A 131 2.40 5.83 -4.51
N ALA A 132 3.18 6.14 -5.57
CA ALA A 132 4.46 6.81 -5.41
C ALA A 132 4.31 8.19 -4.75
N ALA A 133 3.27 8.95 -5.12
CA ALA A 133 2.96 10.23 -4.48
C ALA A 133 2.55 10.08 -3.02
N ALA A 134 1.81 9.03 -2.67
CA ALA A 134 1.46 8.72 -1.28
C ALA A 134 2.71 8.36 -0.45
N MET A 135 3.70 7.67 -1.03
CA MET A 135 4.96 7.38 -0.33
C MET A 135 5.77 8.66 -0.05
N VAL A 136 5.72 9.67 -0.92
CA VAL A 136 6.35 10.97 -0.65
C VAL A 136 5.77 11.63 0.60
N ILE A 137 4.43 11.57 0.77
CA ILE A 137 3.76 12.08 1.98
C ILE A 137 4.27 11.35 3.21
N GLN A 138 4.30 10.01 3.17
CA GLN A 138 4.78 9.18 4.27
C GLN A 138 6.25 9.47 4.62
N CYS A 139 7.12 9.72 3.64
CA CYS A 139 8.49 10.11 3.91
C CYS A 139 8.56 11.45 4.68
N TYR A 140 7.81 12.47 4.25
CA TYR A 140 7.80 13.75 4.96
C TYR A 140 7.21 13.63 6.37
N GLN A 141 6.16 12.82 6.56
CA GLN A 141 5.61 12.51 7.88
C GLN A 141 6.64 11.79 8.77
N GLY A 142 7.35 10.79 8.23
CA GLY A 142 8.42 10.07 8.94
C GLY A 142 9.58 10.97 9.38
N LYS A 143 9.83 12.06 8.63
CA LYS A 143 10.78 13.11 9.02
C LYS A 143 10.24 14.10 10.04
N GLY A 144 8.94 14.13 10.28
CA GLY A 144 8.27 15.20 11.04
C GLY A 144 8.22 16.54 10.31
N ASP A 145 8.44 16.57 8.98
CA ASP A 145 8.29 17.79 8.18
C ASP A 145 6.82 17.96 7.76
N GLU A 146 6.02 18.45 8.71
CA GLU A 146 4.57 18.62 8.54
C GLU A 146 4.23 19.55 7.37
N LYS A 147 5.02 20.61 7.18
CA LYS A 147 4.80 21.58 6.10
C LYS A 147 4.98 20.91 4.73
N ALA A 148 6.10 20.20 4.53
CA ALA A 148 6.35 19.50 3.28
C ALA A 148 5.37 18.35 3.05
N ALA A 149 4.94 17.66 4.13
CA ALA A 149 3.89 16.65 4.05
C ALA A 149 2.56 17.22 3.54
N LEU A 150 2.12 18.38 4.05
CA LEU A 150 0.89 19.05 3.58
C LEU A 150 1.01 19.54 2.13
N ASP A 151 2.17 20.02 1.70
CA ASP A 151 2.42 20.38 0.30
C ASP A 151 2.40 19.14 -0.61
N ALA A 152 2.97 18.03 -0.17
CA ALA A 152 2.88 16.74 -0.87
C ALA A 152 1.43 16.23 -0.95
N CYS A 153 0.65 16.36 0.13
CA CYS A 153 -0.78 16.05 0.17
C CYS A 153 -1.55 16.82 -0.92
N ARG A 154 -1.32 18.13 -1.06
CA ARG A 154 -1.98 18.94 -2.10
C ARG A 154 -1.65 18.46 -3.51
N ARG A 155 -0.37 18.16 -3.79
CA ARG A 155 0.06 17.63 -5.10
C ARG A 155 -0.54 16.26 -5.39
N ALA A 156 -0.55 15.37 -4.40
CA ALA A 156 -1.13 14.04 -4.52
C ALA A 156 -2.66 14.09 -4.71
N LEU A 157 -3.36 15.00 -4.03
CA LEU A 157 -4.81 15.16 -4.18
C LEU A 157 -5.20 15.53 -5.61
N VAL A 158 -4.52 16.51 -6.23
CA VAL A 158 -4.77 16.88 -7.65
C VAL A 158 -4.66 15.67 -8.57
N ARG A 159 -3.70 14.78 -8.29
CA ARG A 159 -3.49 13.57 -9.07
C ARG A 159 -4.59 12.54 -8.83
N ILE A 160 -4.97 12.32 -7.58
CA ILE A 160 -6.06 11.41 -7.21
C ILE A 160 -7.39 11.89 -7.82
N GLU A 161 -7.68 13.20 -7.77
CA GLU A 161 -8.88 13.78 -8.37
C GLU A 161 -8.98 13.48 -9.87
N ARG A 162 -7.86 13.53 -10.60
CA ARG A 162 -7.82 13.13 -12.02
C ARG A 162 -8.13 11.65 -12.22
N ILE A 163 -7.61 10.78 -11.34
CA ILE A 163 -7.88 9.34 -11.38
C ILE A 163 -9.36 9.08 -11.09
N VAL A 164 -9.93 9.71 -10.05
CA VAL A 164 -11.35 9.55 -9.67
C VAL A 164 -12.29 10.13 -10.73
N ALA A 165 -11.88 11.19 -11.43
CA ALA A 165 -12.65 11.73 -12.56
C ALA A 165 -12.68 10.77 -13.76
N ALA A 166 -11.57 10.06 -14.03
CA ALA A 166 -11.49 9.07 -15.10
C ALA A 166 -12.13 7.73 -14.72
N GLU A 167 -11.97 7.30 -13.47
CA GLU A 167 -12.47 6.04 -12.91
C GLU A 167 -13.25 6.33 -11.60
N PRO A 168 -14.55 6.69 -11.70
CA PRO A 168 -15.38 7.00 -10.52
C PRO A 168 -15.58 5.83 -9.56
N ASP A 169 -15.20 4.61 -9.90
CA ASP A 169 -15.32 3.44 -9.02
C ASP A 169 -13.96 2.98 -8.48
N HIS A 170 -12.89 3.76 -8.66
CA HIS A 170 -11.56 3.41 -8.16
C HIS A 170 -11.48 3.58 -6.62
N SER A 171 -12.03 2.62 -5.89
CA SER A 171 -12.02 2.47 -4.42
C SER A 171 -10.71 2.91 -3.76
N GLY A 172 -9.57 2.37 -4.22
CA GLY A 172 -8.26 2.68 -3.64
C GLY A 172 -7.84 4.15 -3.77
N ALA A 173 -8.13 4.80 -4.90
CA ALA A 173 -7.83 6.21 -5.12
C ALA A 173 -8.74 7.09 -4.26
N ILE A 174 -10.03 6.75 -4.20
CA ILE A 174 -11.01 7.45 -3.36
C ILE A 174 -10.63 7.34 -1.88
N GLY A 175 -10.23 6.15 -1.41
CA GLY A 175 -9.82 5.92 -0.03
C GLY A 175 -8.55 6.67 0.35
N HIS A 176 -7.52 6.64 -0.49
CA HIS A 176 -6.31 7.46 -0.27
C HIS A 176 -6.63 8.96 -0.30
N GLY A 177 -7.50 9.39 -1.22
CA GLY A 177 -7.98 10.76 -1.28
C GLY A 177 -8.70 11.19 -0.02
N ALA A 178 -9.54 10.32 0.55
CA ALA A 178 -10.23 10.60 1.81
C ALA A 178 -9.25 10.85 2.97
N GLY A 179 -8.21 10.02 3.10
CA GLY A 179 -7.14 10.23 4.08
C GLY A 179 -6.39 11.56 3.86
N ILE A 180 -6.05 11.87 2.62
CA ILE A 180 -5.37 13.14 2.28
C ILE A 180 -6.27 14.35 2.57
N LEU A 181 -7.56 14.28 2.24
CA LEU A 181 -8.53 15.33 2.54
C LEU A 181 -8.65 15.55 4.06
N ALA A 182 -8.65 14.46 4.84
CA ALA A 182 -8.67 14.52 6.30
C ALA A 182 -7.41 15.23 6.84
N LEU A 183 -6.22 14.88 6.34
CA LEU A 183 -4.95 15.54 6.71
C LEU A 183 -4.92 17.03 6.32
N LEU A 184 -5.56 17.40 5.20
CA LEU A 184 -5.68 18.79 4.76
C LEU A 184 -6.78 19.57 5.51
N GLY A 185 -7.55 18.92 6.38
CA GLY A 185 -8.64 19.52 7.14
C GLY A 185 -9.95 19.70 6.36
N ASP A 186 -10.05 19.16 5.14
CA ASP A 186 -11.26 19.17 4.30
C ASP A 186 -12.23 18.07 4.75
N ARG A 187 -12.81 18.26 5.94
CA ARG A 187 -13.57 17.25 6.66
C ARG A 187 -14.82 16.77 5.91
N GLU A 188 -15.49 17.67 5.18
CA GLU A 188 -16.71 17.31 4.46
C GLU A 188 -16.39 16.35 3.31
N ARG A 189 -15.42 16.70 2.46
CA ARG A 189 -15.02 15.85 1.33
C ARG A 189 -14.35 14.56 1.79
N ALA A 190 -13.57 14.61 2.88
CA ALA A 190 -13.00 13.41 3.48
C ALA A 190 -14.09 12.40 3.89
N ARG A 191 -15.15 12.84 4.56
CA ARG A 191 -16.28 11.99 4.96
C ARG A 191 -17.02 11.43 3.75
N GLU A 192 -17.30 12.27 2.75
CA GLU A 192 -17.98 11.86 1.52
C GLU A 192 -17.19 10.76 0.80
N TRP A 193 -15.89 10.98 0.59
CA TRP A 193 -15.03 10.04 -0.12
C TRP A 193 -14.81 8.76 0.69
N ALA A 194 -14.64 8.85 2.00
CA ALA A 194 -14.54 7.67 2.85
C ALA A 194 -15.82 6.82 2.80
N SER A 195 -16.99 7.47 2.86
CA SER A 195 -18.28 6.78 2.74
C SER A 195 -18.42 6.07 1.39
N ARG A 196 -18.06 6.74 0.31
CA ARG A 196 -18.07 6.16 -1.04
C ARG A 196 -17.10 4.99 -1.18
N ALA A 197 -15.86 5.12 -0.71
CA ALA A 197 -14.87 4.04 -0.76
C ALA A 197 -15.30 2.83 0.07
N SER A 198 -15.92 3.05 1.23
CA SER A 198 -16.43 1.97 2.08
C SER A 198 -17.57 1.20 1.43
N LEU A 199 -18.46 1.88 0.68
CA LEU A 199 -19.53 1.24 -0.09
C LEU A 199 -19.00 0.40 -1.27
N LEU A 200 -17.89 0.80 -1.89
CA LEU A 200 -17.31 0.08 -3.02
C LEU A 200 -16.64 -1.24 -2.59
N GLU A 201 -15.94 -1.25 -1.46
CA GLU A 201 -15.23 -2.43 -0.97
C GLU A 201 -15.40 -2.60 0.56
N PRO A 202 -16.61 -2.98 1.03
CA PRO A 202 -16.92 -3.08 2.46
C PRO A 202 -16.12 -4.15 3.20
N ASP A 203 -15.63 -5.17 2.48
CA ASP A 203 -14.87 -6.29 3.03
C ASP A 203 -13.34 -6.14 2.89
N ASN A 204 -12.86 -5.08 2.21
CA ASN A 204 -11.42 -4.84 2.09
C ASN A 204 -10.87 -4.27 3.41
N MET A 205 -10.33 -5.15 4.25
CA MET A 205 -9.84 -4.82 5.59
C MET A 205 -8.85 -3.66 5.58
N GLN A 206 -7.89 -3.65 4.65
CA GLN A 206 -6.88 -2.60 4.56
C GLN A 206 -7.49 -1.25 4.21
N LEU A 207 -8.43 -1.23 3.26
CA LEU A 207 -9.15 0.00 2.92
C LEU A 207 -9.96 0.49 4.13
N GLN A 208 -10.74 -0.39 4.77
CA GLN A 208 -11.55 -0.02 5.92
C GLN A 208 -10.70 0.54 7.07
N SER A 209 -9.53 -0.07 7.36
CA SER A 209 -8.56 0.46 8.33
C SER A 209 -8.17 1.91 8.02
N ASN A 210 -7.80 2.20 6.78
CA ASN A 210 -7.41 3.56 6.37
C ASN A 210 -8.58 4.55 6.45
N LEU A 211 -9.80 4.10 6.14
CA LEU A 211 -11.00 4.94 6.21
C LEU A 211 -11.38 5.27 7.65
N VAL A 212 -11.21 4.33 8.60
CA VAL A 212 -11.38 4.58 10.03
C VAL A 212 -10.49 5.73 10.49
N CYS A 213 -9.22 5.73 10.11
CA CYS A 213 -8.30 6.84 10.41
C CYS A 213 -8.78 8.15 9.78
N ALA A 214 -9.20 8.14 8.50
CA ALA A 214 -9.71 9.32 7.82
C ALA A 214 -10.95 9.93 8.52
N TRP A 215 -11.89 9.12 8.97
CA TRP A 215 -13.06 9.56 9.74
C TRP A 215 -12.67 10.09 11.12
N ALA A 216 -11.76 9.41 11.83
CA ALA A 216 -11.28 9.83 13.13
C ALA A 216 -10.59 11.20 13.08
N ILE A 217 -9.67 11.41 12.13
CA ILE A 217 -9.02 12.70 11.87
C ILE A 217 -10.04 13.78 11.48
N SER A 218 -11.07 13.40 10.70
CA SER A 218 -12.14 14.31 10.29
C SER A 218 -13.16 14.61 11.39
N GLY A 219 -12.99 14.05 12.60
CA GLY A 219 -13.88 14.22 13.74
C GLY A 219 -15.23 13.52 13.61
N ASP A 220 -15.35 12.52 12.72
CA ASP A 220 -16.54 11.68 12.57
C ASP A 220 -16.37 10.37 13.36
N ALA A 221 -16.40 10.51 14.69
CA ALA A 221 -16.20 9.38 15.59
C ALA A 221 -17.27 8.29 15.41
N GLN A 222 -18.49 8.67 15.02
CA GLN A 222 -19.57 7.73 14.82
C GLN A 222 -19.29 6.82 13.62
N ALA A 223 -18.97 7.38 12.46
CA ALA A 223 -18.65 6.60 11.26
C ALA A 223 -17.44 5.68 11.49
N ALA A 224 -16.40 6.19 12.15
CA ALA A 224 -15.21 5.40 12.48
C ALA A 224 -15.56 4.19 13.38
N LEU A 225 -16.35 4.40 14.44
CA LEU A 225 -16.77 3.33 15.35
C LEU A 225 -17.71 2.31 14.69
N ASP A 226 -18.61 2.75 13.82
CA ASP A 226 -19.52 1.84 13.09
C ASP A 226 -18.73 0.88 12.20
N VAL A 227 -17.65 1.34 11.56
CA VAL A 227 -16.79 0.51 10.72
C VAL A 227 -15.92 -0.42 11.57
N LEU A 228 -15.31 0.09 12.64
CA LEU A 228 -14.53 -0.71 13.58
C LEU A 228 -15.35 -1.88 14.16
N GLU A 229 -16.62 -1.63 14.51
CA GLU A 229 -17.52 -2.67 15.01
C GLU A 229 -17.80 -3.77 13.98
N ARG A 230 -17.97 -3.41 12.69
CA ARG A 230 -18.09 -4.40 11.60
C ARG A 230 -16.81 -5.16 11.34
N MET A 231 -15.65 -4.52 11.51
CA MET A 231 -14.34 -5.14 11.32
C MET A 231 -13.97 -6.09 12.46
N ALA A 232 -14.38 -5.79 13.70
CA ALA A 232 -14.02 -6.51 14.92
C ALA A 232 -14.00 -8.05 14.82
N PRO A 233 -15.04 -8.74 14.29
CA PRO A 233 -15.03 -10.20 14.21
C PRO A 233 -14.02 -10.79 13.21
N LYS A 234 -13.50 -9.97 12.29
CA LYS A 234 -12.59 -10.35 11.21
C LYS A 234 -11.16 -9.81 11.39
N MET A 235 -10.89 -9.06 12.46
CA MET A 235 -9.55 -8.50 12.69
C MET A 235 -8.53 -9.60 12.98
N SER A 236 -7.34 -9.50 12.39
CA SER A 236 -6.19 -10.33 12.80
C SER A 236 -5.60 -9.81 14.12
N PRO A 237 -4.81 -10.63 14.84
CA PRO A 237 -4.10 -10.17 16.03
C PRO A 237 -3.23 -8.93 15.77
N GLU A 238 -2.53 -8.89 14.63
CA GLU A 238 -1.66 -7.78 14.24
C GLU A 238 -2.47 -6.51 13.99
N LEU A 239 -3.59 -6.64 13.26
CA LEU A 239 -4.44 -5.50 12.96
C LEU A 239 -5.12 -4.94 14.22
N LEU A 240 -5.50 -5.80 15.16
CA LEU A 240 -6.07 -5.36 16.44
C LEU A 240 -5.04 -4.55 17.24
N VAL A 241 -3.80 -5.05 17.35
CA VAL A 241 -2.72 -4.31 18.03
C VAL A 241 -2.49 -2.97 17.34
N TRP A 242 -2.49 -2.94 16.00
CA TRP A 242 -2.37 -1.68 15.27
C TRP A 242 -3.49 -0.69 15.63
N MET A 243 -4.76 -1.11 15.52
CA MET A 243 -5.92 -0.26 15.82
C MET A 243 -5.97 0.24 17.27
N GLU A 244 -5.41 -0.52 18.21
CA GLU A 244 -5.35 -0.08 19.62
C GLU A 244 -4.29 1.00 19.87
N ASN A 245 -3.29 1.10 19.00
CA ASN A 245 -2.10 1.94 19.21
C ASN A 245 -1.95 3.07 18.19
N ASP A 246 -2.69 3.04 17.09
CA ASP A 246 -2.66 4.08 16.05
C ASP A 246 -3.05 5.46 16.61
N ASN A 247 -2.15 6.44 16.44
CA ASN A 247 -2.34 7.80 16.94
C ASN A 247 -3.49 8.52 16.23
N ASP A 248 -3.83 8.12 15.00
CA ASP A 248 -4.98 8.68 14.27
C ASP A 248 -6.31 8.41 14.99
N LEU A 249 -6.34 7.40 15.87
CA LEU A 249 -7.52 6.97 16.63
C LEU A 249 -7.57 7.53 18.06
N ASP A 250 -6.64 8.41 18.44
CA ASP A 250 -6.58 9.00 19.78
C ASP A 250 -7.88 9.70 20.18
N SER A 251 -8.58 10.30 19.23
CA SER A 251 -9.89 10.93 19.45
C SER A 251 -10.99 9.93 19.83
N LEU A 252 -10.83 8.65 19.48
CA LEU A 252 -11.80 7.59 19.75
C LEU A 252 -11.52 6.86 21.06
N ARG A 253 -10.25 6.77 21.51
CA ARG A 253 -9.85 5.99 22.69
C ARG A 253 -10.62 6.31 23.98
N PRO A 254 -10.98 7.57 24.29
CA PRO A 254 -11.76 7.89 25.49
C PRO A 254 -13.23 7.42 25.42
N LEU A 255 -13.72 7.03 24.25
CA LEU A 255 -15.13 6.68 24.06
C LEU A 255 -15.41 5.24 24.55
N PRO A 256 -16.41 5.01 25.42
CA PRO A 256 -16.73 3.67 25.92
C PRO A 256 -16.99 2.64 24.81
N ARG A 257 -17.60 3.08 23.70
CA ARG A 257 -17.88 2.24 22.53
C ARG A 257 -16.60 1.72 21.88
N PHE A 258 -15.53 2.52 21.83
CA PHE A 258 -14.23 2.08 21.31
C PHE A 258 -13.67 0.93 22.16
N SER A 259 -13.64 1.09 23.48
CA SER A 259 -13.15 0.04 24.39
C SER A 259 -13.97 -1.24 24.29
N GLN A 260 -15.29 -1.13 24.12
CA GLN A 260 -16.19 -2.29 23.92
C GLN A 260 -15.87 -3.03 22.62
N ILE A 261 -15.68 -2.31 21.51
CA ILE A 261 -15.32 -2.90 20.22
C ILE A 261 -13.98 -3.64 20.31
N MET A 262 -12.96 -3.01 20.90
CA MET A 262 -11.64 -3.64 21.08
C MET A 262 -11.71 -4.88 21.97
N LEU A 263 -12.49 -4.84 23.07
CA LEU A 263 -12.72 -5.99 23.93
C LEU A 263 -13.43 -7.14 23.17
N ALA A 264 -14.44 -6.81 22.37
CA ALA A 264 -15.15 -7.78 21.55
C ALA A 264 -14.21 -8.45 20.54
N ALA A 265 -13.37 -7.68 19.83
CA ALA A 265 -12.37 -8.20 18.91
C ALA A 265 -11.38 -9.16 19.60
N ARG A 266 -10.87 -8.80 20.80
CA ARG A 266 -10.02 -9.69 21.61
C ARG A 266 -10.73 -10.99 21.99
N GLY A 267 -12.02 -10.92 22.34
CA GLY A 267 -12.85 -12.08 22.67
C GLY A 267 -12.93 -13.06 21.50
N HIS A 268 -13.24 -12.57 20.31
CA HIS A 268 -13.31 -13.38 19.09
C HIS A 268 -11.99 -14.10 18.79
N LEU A 269 -10.86 -13.40 18.93
CA LEU A 269 -9.54 -14.01 18.72
C LEU A 269 -9.22 -15.11 19.74
N ARG A 270 -9.67 -14.97 21.00
CA ARG A 270 -9.52 -16.02 22.02
C ARG A 270 -10.34 -17.25 21.68
N ASP A 271 -11.59 -17.05 21.28
CA ASP A 271 -12.52 -18.15 20.96
C ASP A 271 -12.05 -18.97 19.72
N GLN A 272 -11.36 -18.32 18.78
CA GLN A 272 -10.77 -18.99 17.61
C GLN A 272 -9.55 -19.87 17.94
N VAL A 273 -8.84 -19.60 19.04
CA VAL A 273 -7.66 -20.37 19.47
C VAL A 273 -8.03 -21.56 20.38
N SER A 274 -9.27 -21.61 20.89
CA SER A 274 -9.74 -22.63 21.83
C SER A 274 -10.43 -23.91 21.27
N PRO A 275 -10.42 -24.29 19.97
CA PRO A 275 -11.10 -25.51 19.56
C PRO A 275 -10.20 -26.77 19.66
N THR A 276 -9.77 -27.16 20.86
CA THR A 276 -9.43 -28.56 21.23
C THR A 276 -9.28 -28.68 22.75
N ALA A 277 -10.38 -28.87 23.48
CA ALA A 277 -10.36 -29.41 24.84
C ALA A 277 -11.70 -30.05 25.18
N THR A 278 -12.06 -31.12 24.47
CA THR A 278 -13.04 -32.13 24.90
C THR A 278 -12.74 -33.44 24.18
#